data_AF-A0A6P0Z1N1-F1
#
_entry.id   AF-A0A6P0Z1N1-F1
#
_cell.length_a   1.000
_cell.length_b   1.000
_cell.length_c   1.000
_cell.angle_alpha   90.00
_cell.angle_beta   90.00
_cell.angle_gamma   90.00
#
_symmetry.space_group_name_H-M   'P 1'
#
loop_
_entity.id
_entity.type
_entity.pdbx_description
1 polymer ?
#
loop_
_entity_poly.entity_id
_entity_poly.type
_entity_poly.pdbx_seq_one_letter_code
_entity_poly.pdbx_strand_id
1 'polypeptide(L)'
;MIGLLGVGGMACRDRLPTLTAGFPLASPSSQSSNLVSQEWLMAHLEAKTTPLLIDVRTAEEYAAGHVPGAINIPVQEIEDHLETIQQLAHDTSTDSGSVIIIYCEQGGRANRAETQLQEVGIGMVLHLEGHMRAWRESHLPVVIGGEAASEAGRASDNIDFAKTWIVDAAQAIDLIQHGATVLDAQGNGFGLKRLRQAHIVQWQQFSRPDPPYRGNLLDDDAELTQQLQTLGVFSDRPVVVFGNPPHGWGEEGRIVWMLRTLGHPKAVMVDGGIRALLAADINQEQIPTLEQENGDFVVERLARGHTSQLPQSTISPSELPSGSLSDISQATSPSHLDTHWQIQQHQLRALLNLENSESDQPDIVNTVIIDTREPREYEGQTPYGEQRGGHVPGAVNLYFKDFLDESGYLKPQSEALTLVKQHGITPDTSIVAYCTGGIRSAWLTVVLTHYGFQIRNYPGSMWEWSAAPAHQYPLATP
;
A
#
# COMPACT_ATOMS: atom_id res chain seq x y z
N MET A 1 -15.78 21.80 -73.16
CA MET A 1 -14.79 21.30 -72.18
C MET A 1 -13.57 22.21 -72.25
N ILE A 2 -13.22 22.80 -71.11
CA ILE A 2 -11.91 23.32 -70.69
C ILE A 2 -11.36 24.52 -71.48
N GLY A 3 -11.63 25.72 -70.94
CA GLY A 3 -10.92 26.95 -71.27
C GLY A 3 -9.86 27.25 -70.21
N LEU A 4 -8.59 27.28 -70.62
CA LEU A 4 -7.46 27.87 -69.91
C LEU A 4 -7.27 29.30 -70.39
N LEU A 5 -7.12 30.26 -69.48
CA LEU A 5 -6.31 31.48 -69.69
C LEU A 5 -5.80 31.99 -68.31
N GLY A 6 -4.47 32.09 -68.16
CA GLY A 6 -3.80 32.91 -67.12
C GLY A 6 -4.03 34.42 -67.39
N VAL A 7 -3.59 35.38 -66.59
CA VAL A 7 -2.23 35.73 -66.10
C VAL A 7 -2.37 36.81 -64.99
N GLY A 8 -1.25 37.23 -64.38
CA GLY A 8 -1.06 38.19 -63.27
C GLY A 8 -1.87 39.51 -63.31
N GLY A 9 -2.01 40.27 -62.23
CA GLY A 9 -1.02 40.74 -61.26
C GLY A 9 -1.13 42.28 -61.17
N MET A 10 -0.68 42.86 -60.05
CA MET A 10 -0.48 44.30 -59.78
C MET A 10 -1.64 45.15 -59.22
N ALA A 11 -1.23 46.18 -58.50
CA ALA A 11 -1.84 46.75 -57.30
C ALA A 11 -2.36 48.19 -57.45
N CYS A 12 -2.92 48.67 -56.33
CA CYS A 12 -2.95 50.05 -55.80
C CYS A 12 -4.14 51.00 -56.11
N ARG A 13 -4.74 51.45 -54.99
CA ARG A 13 -5.34 52.77 -54.65
C ARG A 13 -6.57 53.26 -55.43
N ASP A 14 -7.67 53.55 -54.72
CA ASP A 14 -8.01 54.92 -54.33
C ASP A 14 -9.23 55.05 -53.38
N ARG A 15 -9.25 56.19 -52.67
CA ARG A 15 -10.09 56.60 -51.52
C ARG A 15 -11.50 57.05 -51.90
N LEU A 16 -12.45 56.94 -50.96
CA LEU A 16 -13.61 57.83 -50.78
C LEU A 16 -14.05 57.87 -49.27
N PRO A 17 -14.90 58.83 -48.82
CA PRO A 17 -14.61 59.77 -47.73
C PRO A 17 -15.23 59.47 -46.36
N THR A 18 -14.72 60.20 -45.36
CA THR A 18 -15.24 60.41 -43.99
C THR A 18 -16.52 61.23 -43.95
N LEU A 19 -17.48 60.84 -43.10
CA LEU A 19 -18.23 61.74 -42.20
C LEU A 19 -18.83 60.95 -41.01
N THR A 20 -18.74 61.59 -39.86
CA THR A 20 -18.82 61.13 -38.47
C THR A 20 -20.23 60.99 -37.90
N ALA A 21 -20.47 60.02 -37.01
CA ALA A 21 -21.08 60.19 -35.67
C ALA A 21 -21.29 58.81 -35.01
N GLY A 22 -20.79 58.64 -33.79
CA GLY A 22 -20.56 57.34 -33.16
C GLY A 22 -21.70 56.76 -32.31
N PHE A 23 -21.55 55.47 -32.03
CA PHE A 23 -21.99 54.72 -30.85
C PHE A 23 -20.98 53.55 -30.68
N PRO A 24 -20.75 53.05 -29.46
CA PRO A 24 -19.51 52.34 -29.13
C PRO A 24 -19.35 51.04 -29.91
N LEU A 25 -18.12 50.81 -30.38
CA LEU A 25 -17.64 49.49 -30.78
C LEU A 25 -17.70 48.59 -29.54
N ALA A 26 -18.78 47.85 -29.37
CA ALA A 26 -18.69 46.58 -28.67
C ALA A 26 -17.84 45.66 -29.56
N SER A 27 -16.57 45.53 -29.19
CA SER A 27 -15.68 44.52 -29.74
C SER A 27 -16.34 43.14 -29.61
N PRO A 28 -16.18 42.24 -30.59
CA PRO A 28 -16.64 40.87 -30.45
C PRO A 28 -15.68 40.15 -29.49
N SER A 29 -15.92 40.22 -28.19
CA SER A 29 -15.32 39.29 -27.23
C SER A 29 -16.21 38.05 -27.13
N SER A 30 -16.29 37.27 -28.21
CA SER A 30 -16.74 35.89 -28.12
C SER A 30 -15.54 35.03 -27.69
N GLN A 31 -15.14 35.15 -26.43
CA GLN A 31 -14.40 34.06 -25.81
C GLN A 31 -15.40 32.93 -25.64
N SER A 32 -15.26 31.88 -26.45
CA SER A 32 -15.86 30.58 -26.15
C SER A 32 -15.40 30.21 -24.74
N SER A 33 -16.32 30.15 -23.79
CA SER A 33 -15.97 29.84 -22.41
C SER A 33 -15.42 28.41 -22.34
N ASN A 34 -14.12 28.25 -22.10
CA ASN A 34 -13.47 26.97 -21.77
C ASN A 34 -13.88 26.54 -20.35
N LEU A 35 -15.20 26.44 -20.11
CA LEU A 35 -15.80 26.13 -18.83
C LEU A 35 -16.59 24.83 -18.93
N VAL A 36 -16.47 24.01 -17.89
CA VAL A 36 -17.30 22.85 -17.63
C VAL A 36 -18.24 23.22 -16.49
N SER A 37 -19.55 23.13 -16.73
CA SER A 37 -20.55 23.38 -15.68
C SER A 37 -20.51 22.27 -14.63
N GLN A 38 -20.95 22.59 -13.42
CA GLN A 38 -20.99 21.63 -12.32
C GLN A 38 -21.94 20.46 -12.62
N GLU A 39 -23.08 20.73 -13.25
CA GLU A 39 -24.06 19.72 -13.65
C GLU A 39 -23.48 18.77 -14.69
N TRP A 40 -22.73 19.30 -15.67
CA TRP A 40 -22.07 18.45 -16.65
C TRP A 40 -21.04 17.54 -15.99
N LEU A 41 -20.22 18.09 -15.09
CA LEU A 41 -19.17 17.32 -14.40
C LEU A 41 -19.80 16.23 -13.52
N MET A 42 -20.86 16.55 -12.78
CA MET A 42 -21.61 15.57 -11.99
C MET A 42 -22.14 14.41 -12.84
N ALA A 43 -22.77 14.71 -13.99
CA ALA A 43 -23.27 13.66 -14.89
C ALA A 43 -22.16 12.74 -15.42
N HIS A 44 -20.96 13.26 -15.66
CA HIS A 44 -19.82 12.46 -16.13
C HIS A 44 -19.15 11.66 -15.01
N LEU A 45 -19.15 12.19 -13.79
CA LEU A 45 -18.71 11.47 -12.59
C LEU A 45 -19.63 10.27 -12.31
N GLU A 46 -20.95 10.46 -12.35
CA GLU A 46 -21.95 9.40 -12.19
C GLU A 46 -21.82 8.31 -13.28
N ALA A 47 -21.59 8.73 -14.53
CA ALA A 47 -21.41 7.81 -15.65
C ALA A 47 -20.03 7.12 -15.70
N LYS A 48 -19.08 7.51 -14.84
CA LYS A 48 -17.67 7.07 -14.87
C LYS A 48 -16.99 7.31 -16.21
N THR A 49 -17.31 8.44 -16.85
CA THR A 49 -16.77 8.88 -18.14
C THR A 49 -16.05 10.22 -18.04
N THR A 50 -15.62 10.62 -16.84
CA THR A 50 -14.93 11.89 -16.61
C THR A 50 -13.55 11.87 -17.28
N PRO A 51 -13.22 12.87 -18.10
CA PRO A 51 -11.84 13.10 -18.53
C PRO A 51 -10.91 13.34 -17.34
N LEU A 52 -9.60 13.43 -17.56
CA LEU A 52 -8.64 13.74 -16.50
C LEU A 52 -9.04 15.01 -15.73
N LEU A 53 -9.32 14.86 -14.43
CA LEU A 53 -9.72 15.94 -13.53
C LEU A 53 -8.58 16.24 -12.55
N ILE A 54 -8.10 17.49 -12.53
CA ILE A 54 -6.92 17.90 -11.74
C ILE A 54 -7.28 19.03 -10.78
N ASP A 55 -7.04 18.80 -9.49
CA ASP A 55 -7.02 19.81 -8.44
C ASP A 55 -5.62 20.41 -8.33
N VAL A 56 -5.47 21.69 -8.70
CA VAL A 56 -4.17 22.38 -8.67
C VAL A 56 -3.94 23.19 -7.38
N ARG A 57 -4.71 22.90 -6.33
CA ARG A 57 -4.49 23.43 -4.98
C ARG A 57 -3.38 22.66 -4.25
N THR A 58 -3.01 23.11 -3.05
CA THR A 58 -2.00 22.37 -2.26
C THR A 58 -2.55 21.01 -1.82
N ALA A 59 -1.66 20.08 -1.49
CA ALA A 59 -2.04 18.77 -0.98
C ALA A 59 -2.92 18.85 0.28
N GLU A 60 -2.69 19.83 1.15
CA GLU A 60 -3.51 20.03 2.34
C GLU A 60 -4.93 20.50 2.00
N GLU A 61 -5.08 21.40 1.02
CA GLU A 61 -6.40 21.86 0.57
C GLU A 61 -7.18 20.75 -0.14
N TYR A 62 -6.48 19.92 -0.92
CA TYR A 62 -7.04 18.74 -1.55
C TYR A 62 -7.49 17.72 -0.50
N ALA A 63 -6.63 17.40 0.47
CA ALA A 63 -6.96 16.49 1.57
C ALA A 63 -8.13 17.01 2.43
N ALA A 64 -8.23 18.33 2.63
CA ALA A 64 -9.33 18.97 3.34
C ALA A 64 -10.65 19.00 2.56
N GLY A 65 -10.66 18.56 1.30
CA GLY A 65 -11.86 18.42 0.48
C GLY A 65 -11.65 18.76 -0.98
N HIS A 66 -11.87 17.82 -1.89
CA HIS A 66 -11.73 17.98 -3.34
C HIS A 66 -12.92 17.38 -4.13
N VAL A 67 -13.01 17.67 -5.43
CA VAL A 67 -14.04 17.09 -6.30
C VAL A 67 -13.78 15.59 -6.49
N PRO A 68 -14.81 14.72 -6.38
CA PRO A 68 -14.64 13.29 -6.62
C PRO A 68 -13.94 12.98 -7.93
N GLY A 69 -13.02 12.00 -7.90
CA GLY A 69 -12.25 11.58 -9.08
C GLY A 69 -11.14 12.55 -9.52
N ALA A 70 -10.95 13.67 -8.82
CA ALA A 70 -9.83 14.57 -9.10
C ALA A 70 -8.51 13.98 -8.57
N ILE A 71 -7.42 14.13 -9.32
CA ILE A 71 -6.06 13.94 -8.80
C ILE A 71 -5.49 15.26 -8.31
N ASN A 72 -4.58 15.24 -7.33
CA ASN A 72 -3.89 16.46 -6.90
C ASN A 72 -2.55 16.60 -7.60
N ILE A 73 -2.37 17.73 -8.32
CA ILE A 73 -1.07 18.18 -8.79
C ILE A 73 -0.99 19.67 -8.50
N PRO A 74 -0.38 20.09 -7.38
CA PRO A 74 -0.25 21.50 -7.03
C PRO A 74 0.32 22.31 -8.19
N VAL A 75 -0.16 23.55 -8.40
CA VAL A 75 0.25 24.38 -9.55
C VAL A 75 1.78 24.59 -9.66
N GLN A 76 2.50 24.49 -8.54
CA GLN A 76 3.95 24.60 -8.50
C GLN A 76 4.67 23.38 -9.12
N GLU A 77 3.99 22.24 -9.20
CA GLU A 77 4.53 20.94 -9.59
C GLU A 77 4.10 20.53 -11.02
N ILE A 78 3.25 21.33 -11.68
CA ILE A 78 2.71 21.02 -13.02
C ILE A 78 3.82 20.80 -14.04
N GLU A 79 4.86 21.64 -14.03
CA GLU A 79 6.00 21.55 -14.96
C GLU A 79 6.80 20.25 -14.73
N ASP A 80 6.89 19.77 -13.49
CA ASP A 80 7.59 18.54 -13.14
C ASP A 80 6.77 17.27 -13.48
N HIS A 81 5.47 17.42 -13.72
CA HIS A 81 4.52 16.31 -13.94
C HIS A 81 3.95 16.25 -15.37
N LEU A 82 4.52 16.98 -16.33
CA LEU A 82 3.99 17.08 -17.70
C LEU A 82 3.85 15.72 -18.40
N GLU A 83 4.82 14.83 -18.26
CA GLU A 83 4.79 13.48 -18.87
C GLU A 83 3.65 12.63 -18.27
N THR A 84 3.51 12.65 -16.94
CA THR A 84 2.42 11.97 -16.23
C THR A 84 1.06 12.52 -16.63
N ILE A 85 0.91 13.84 -16.71
CA ILE A 85 -0.34 14.50 -17.12
C ILE A 85 -0.69 14.11 -18.55
N GLN A 86 0.28 14.10 -19.47
CA GLN A 86 0.06 13.69 -20.85
C GLN A 86 -0.40 12.24 -20.96
N GLN A 87 0.22 11.32 -20.21
CA GLN A 87 -0.16 9.92 -20.19
C GLN A 87 -1.58 9.72 -19.64
N LEU A 88 -1.89 10.31 -18.49
CA LEU A 88 -3.22 10.21 -17.88
C LEU A 88 -4.31 10.85 -18.74
N ALA A 89 -4.00 11.96 -19.40
CA ALA A 89 -4.92 12.58 -20.33
C ALA A 89 -5.19 11.67 -21.53
N HIS A 90 -4.18 10.96 -22.04
CA HIS A 90 -4.34 9.96 -23.11
C HIS A 90 -5.20 8.78 -22.66
N ASP A 91 -4.94 8.21 -21.49
CA ASP A 91 -5.64 7.04 -20.97
C ASP A 91 -7.13 7.30 -20.68
N THR A 92 -7.47 8.55 -20.36
CA THR A 92 -8.85 9.00 -20.10
C THR A 92 -9.53 9.59 -21.34
N SER A 93 -8.86 9.63 -22.50
CA SER A 93 -9.39 10.18 -23.74
C SER A 93 -10.39 9.26 -24.43
N THR A 94 -11.35 9.86 -25.12
CA THR A 94 -12.12 9.20 -26.20
C THR A 94 -11.53 9.59 -27.56
N ASP A 95 -12.02 9.01 -28.67
CA ASP A 95 -11.54 9.24 -30.05
C ASP A 95 -11.47 10.72 -30.50
N SER A 96 -11.96 11.65 -29.68
CA SER A 96 -12.00 13.10 -29.92
C SER A 96 -10.80 13.89 -29.37
N GLY A 97 -9.78 13.22 -28.83
CA GLY A 97 -8.56 13.83 -28.28
C GLY A 97 -8.58 14.03 -26.77
N SER A 98 -7.42 14.36 -26.19
CA SER A 98 -7.24 14.44 -24.74
C SER A 98 -7.81 15.72 -24.15
N VAL A 99 -8.73 15.58 -23.19
CA VAL A 99 -9.38 16.68 -22.48
C VAL A 99 -8.93 16.64 -21.02
N ILE A 100 -8.55 17.80 -20.48
CA ILE A 100 -8.13 17.96 -19.10
C ILE A 100 -9.05 18.99 -18.46
N ILE A 101 -9.68 18.63 -17.35
CA ILE A 101 -10.48 19.54 -16.53
C ILE A 101 -9.65 19.95 -15.33
N ILE A 102 -9.42 21.25 -15.15
CA ILE A 102 -8.65 21.79 -14.04
C ILE A 102 -9.49 22.70 -13.15
N TYR A 103 -9.17 22.72 -11.87
CA TYR A 103 -9.77 23.67 -10.95
C TYR A 103 -8.84 24.01 -9.79
N CYS A 104 -9.14 25.11 -9.10
CA CYS A 104 -8.51 25.42 -7.83
C CYS A 104 -9.54 25.96 -6.83
N GLU A 105 -9.19 26.96 -6.03
CA GLU A 105 -10.13 27.56 -5.09
C GLU A 105 -11.06 28.58 -5.76
N GLN A 106 -10.50 29.53 -6.52
CA GLN A 106 -11.23 30.65 -7.16
C GLN A 106 -10.72 30.98 -8.58
N GLY A 107 -9.91 30.12 -9.19
CA GLY A 107 -9.45 30.20 -10.59
C GLY A 107 -8.03 30.71 -10.83
N GLY A 108 -7.44 31.48 -9.92
CA GLY A 108 -6.10 32.06 -10.13
C GLY A 108 -4.98 31.03 -10.38
N ARG A 109 -5.00 29.90 -9.66
CA ARG A 109 -4.02 28.81 -9.87
C ARG A 109 -4.33 27.98 -11.11
N ALA A 110 -5.61 27.78 -11.42
CA ALA A 110 -6.03 27.06 -12.61
C ALA A 110 -5.57 27.79 -13.89
N ASN A 111 -5.70 29.12 -13.95
CA ASN A 111 -5.20 29.90 -15.10
C ASN A 111 -3.68 29.77 -15.30
N ARG A 112 -2.92 29.65 -14.21
CA ARG A 112 -1.47 29.43 -14.28
C ARG A 112 -1.14 28.03 -14.78
N ALA A 113 -1.81 27.00 -14.25
CA ALA A 113 -1.66 25.63 -14.70
C ALA A 113 -2.04 25.47 -16.19
N GLU A 114 -3.12 26.12 -16.64
CA GLU A 114 -3.49 26.14 -18.07
C GLU A 114 -2.37 26.73 -18.93
N THR A 115 -1.77 27.85 -18.51
CA THR A 115 -0.67 28.47 -19.26
C THR A 115 0.51 27.49 -19.41
N GLN A 116 0.89 26.82 -18.32
CA GLN A 116 1.97 25.81 -18.31
C GLN A 116 1.65 24.61 -19.23
N LEU A 117 0.40 24.12 -19.22
CA LEU A 117 -0.02 23.02 -20.08
C LEU A 117 -0.13 23.41 -21.56
N GLN A 118 -0.56 24.64 -21.85
CA GLN A 118 -0.68 25.18 -23.21
C GLN A 118 0.69 25.40 -23.88
N GLU A 119 1.72 25.79 -23.11
CA GLU A 119 3.08 25.94 -23.62
C GLU A 119 3.65 24.63 -24.19
N VAL A 120 3.21 23.50 -23.65
CA VAL A 120 3.66 22.15 -24.03
C VAL A 120 2.68 21.47 -25.01
N GLY A 121 1.48 22.04 -25.18
CA GLY A 121 0.46 21.54 -26.10
C GLY A 121 -0.25 20.28 -25.62
N ILE A 122 -0.37 20.08 -24.30
CA ILE A 122 -1.00 18.88 -23.72
C ILE A 122 -2.51 19.08 -23.63
N GLY A 123 -3.24 18.44 -24.56
CA GLY A 123 -4.70 18.32 -24.53
C GLY A 123 -5.48 19.64 -24.61
N MET A 124 -6.81 19.53 -24.59
CA MET A 124 -7.71 20.67 -24.43
C MET A 124 -7.98 20.89 -22.94
N VAL A 125 -7.58 22.05 -22.41
CA VAL A 125 -7.78 22.41 -21.01
C VAL A 125 -9.12 23.13 -20.84
N LEU A 126 -9.96 22.61 -19.95
CA LEU A 126 -11.23 23.19 -19.54
C LEU A 126 -11.20 23.49 -18.03
N HIS A 127 -11.92 24.52 -17.60
CA HIS A 127 -12.00 24.90 -16.19
C HIS A 127 -13.34 24.50 -15.58
N LEU A 128 -13.35 23.98 -14.37
CA LEU A 128 -14.59 23.81 -13.61
C LEU A 128 -15.20 25.17 -13.27
N GLU A 129 -16.44 25.40 -13.68
CA GLU A 129 -17.17 26.63 -13.43
C GLU A 129 -17.28 26.94 -11.93
N GLY A 130 -16.77 28.12 -11.56
CA GLY A 130 -16.76 28.61 -10.18
C GLY A 130 -15.81 27.85 -9.23
N HIS A 131 -15.08 26.85 -9.74
CA HIS A 131 -14.07 26.07 -9.02
C HIS A 131 -14.56 25.49 -7.68
N MET A 132 -13.67 25.20 -6.73
CA MET A 132 -14.05 24.59 -5.45
C MET A 132 -14.94 25.45 -4.59
N ARG A 133 -14.84 26.79 -4.70
CA ARG A 133 -15.72 27.68 -3.95
C ARG A 133 -17.18 27.47 -4.35
N ALA A 134 -17.48 27.56 -5.65
CA ALA A 134 -18.85 27.38 -6.13
C ALA A 134 -19.32 25.93 -5.96
N TRP A 135 -18.43 24.94 -6.15
CA TRP A 135 -18.75 23.53 -5.90
C TRP A 135 -19.24 23.30 -4.46
N ARG A 136 -18.55 23.90 -3.48
CA ARG A 136 -18.95 23.87 -2.06
C ARG A 136 -20.21 24.68 -1.78
N GLU A 137 -20.38 25.86 -2.37
CA GLU A 137 -21.59 26.69 -2.23
C GLU A 137 -22.84 25.98 -2.80
N SER A 138 -22.67 25.17 -3.84
CA SER A 138 -23.71 24.31 -4.43
C SER A 138 -23.98 23.03 -3.62
N HIS A 139 -23.26 22.80 -2.52
CA HIS A 139 -23.38 21.61 -1.67
C HIS A 139 -23.21 20.29 -2.45
N LEU A 140 -22.38 20.30 -3.48
CA LEU A 140 -22.07 19.12 -4.29
C LEU A 140 -21.07 18.20 -3.56
N PRO A 141 -21.00 16.91 -3.92
CA PRO A 141 -20.17 15.93 -3.22
C PRO A 141 -18.69 16.33 -3.19
N VAL A 142 -18.06 16.22 -2.02
CA VAL A 142 -16.63 16.50 -1.82
C VAL A 142 -15.99 15.26 -1.20
N VAL A 143 -14.83 14.88 -1.71
CA VAL A 143 -14.00 13.82 -1.15
C VAL A 143 -13.02 14.43 -0.14
N ILE A 144 -12.95 13.88 1.06
CA ILE A 144 -12.07 14.32 2.17
C ILE A 144 -11.08 13.18 2.44
N GLY A 145 -9.77 13.47 2.46
CA GLY A 145 -8.75 12.42 2.37
C GLY A 145 -8.76 11.75 0.99
N GLY A 146 -7.66 11.12 0.57
CA GLY A 146 -7.52 10.58 -0.80
C GLY A 146 -8.42 9.39 -1.12
N GLU A 147 -9.72 9.60 -1.35
CA GLU A 147 -10.66 8.54 -1.75
C GLU A 147 -11.57 8.92 -2.93
N ALA A 148 -11.11 8.61 -4.14
CA ALA A 148 -12.01 8.21 -5.21
C ALA A 148 -12.58 6.81 -4.89
N ALA A 149 -13.57 6.70 -3.99
CA ALA A 149 -14.11 5.38 -3.63
C ALA A 149 -15.55 5.32 -3.09
N SER A 150 -16.45 6.27 -3.36
CA SER A 150 -17.80 6.25 -2.74
C SER A 150 -18.98 5.77 -3.60
N GLU A 151 -18.81 5.27 -4.83
CA GLU A 151 -19.92 4.62 -5.59
C GLU A 151 -19.54 3.30 -6.30
N ALA A 152 -18.69 2.49 -5.69
CA ALA A 152 -18.31 1.17 -6.22
C ALA A 152 -18.15 0.10 -5.13
N GLY A 153 -19.25 -0.28 -4.46
CA GLY A 153 -19.18 -1.25 -3.35
C GLY A 153 -18.41 -0.71 -2.13
N ARG A 154 -18.47 -1.39 -0.99
CA ARG A 154 -17.74 -0.93 0.21
C ARG A 154 -16.24 -1.14 0.00
N ALA A 155 -15.40 -0.27 0.58
CA ALA A 155 -13.94 -0.41 0.50
C ALA A 155 -13.48 -1.77 1.07
N SER A 156 -14.12 -2.25 2.14
CA SER A 156 -13.90 -3.58 2.75
C SER A 156 -14.44 -4.76 1.95
N ASP A 157 -15.52 -4.59 1.19
CA ASP A 157 -16.12 -5.68 0.38
C ASP A 157 -15.17 -6.16 -0.73
N ASN A 158 -14.16 -5.35 -1.07
CA ASN A 158 -13.19 -5.61 -2.14
C ASN A 158 -11.80 -6.02 -1.63
N ILE A 159 -11.60 -6.20 -0.32
CA ILE A 159 -10.29 -6.57 0.22
C ILE A 159 -10.06 -8.08 0.09
N ASP A 160 -9.17 -8.47 -0.82
CA ASP A 160 -8.61 -9.82 -0.88
C ASP A 160 -7.60 -10.03 0.27
N PHE A 161 -8.10 -10.37 1.45
CA PHE A 161 -7.26 -10.60 2.63
C PHE A 161 -6.19 -11.67 2.46
N ALA A 162 -6.27 -12.54 1.44
CA ALA A 162 -5.18 -13.48 1.16
C ALA A 162 -3.90 -12.76 0.69
N LYS A 163 -4.03 -11.61 0.04
CA LYS A 163 -2.92 -10.81 -0.51
C LYS A 163 -2.73 -9.48 0.22
N THR A 164 -3.79 -8.93 0.79
CA THR A 164 -3.76 -7.64 1.47
C THR A 164 -3.39 -7.82 2.94
N TRP A 165 -2.21 -7.30 3.29
CA TRP A 165 -1.70 -7.25 4.68
C TRP A 165 -1.54 -5.82 5.18
N ILE A 166 -1.64 -4.85 4.28
CA ILE A 166 -1.48 -3.43 4.53
C ILE A 166 -2.67 -2.75 3.86
N VAL A 167 -3.29 -1.83 4.58
CA VAL A 167 -4.42 -1.04 4.11
C VAL A 167 -4.12 0.44 4.32
N ASP A 168 -4.68 1.29 3.47
CA ASP A 168 -4.63 2.73 3.70
C ASP A 168 -5.57 3.14 4.86
N ALA A 169 -5.56 4.43 5.22
CA ALA A 169 -6.37 4.93 6.32
C ALA A 169 -7.87 4.80 6.07
N ALA A 170 -8.33 4.92 4.83
CA ALA A 170 -9.74 4.94 4.52
C ALA A 170 -10.33 3.52 4.51
N GLN A 171 -9.62 2.56 3.92
CA GLN A 171 -9.88 1.13 4.07
C GLN A 171 -9.88 0.71 5.54
N ALA A 172 -8.93 1.19 6.33
CA ALA A 172 -8.88 0.92 7.77
C ALA A 172 -10.11 1.47 8.50
N ILE A 173 -10.53 2.71 8.20
CA ILE A 173 -11.72 3.33 8.77
C ILE A 173 -12.98 2.55 8.41
N ASP A 174 -13.14 2.12 7.16
CA ASP A 174 -14.28 1.32 6.72
C ASP A 174 -14.34 -0.02 7.46
N LEU A 175 -13.21 -0.74 7.58
CA LEU A 175 -13.12 -1.97 8.36
C LEU A 175 -13.52 -1.75 9.83
N ILE A 176 -13.03 -0.66 10.41
CA ILE A 176 -13.31 -0.27 11.79
C ILE A 176 -14.81 0.01 11.98
N GLN A 177 -15.43 0.78 11.10
CA GLN A 177 -16.87 1.11 11.16
C GLN A 177 -17.75 -0.14 11.04
N HIS A 178 -17.24 -1.19 10.39
CA HIS A 178 -17.91 -2.48 10.22
C HIS A 178 -17.48 -3.55 11.23
N GLY A 179 -16.89 -3.14 12.36
CA GLY A 179 -16.69 -4.00 13.53
C GLY A 179 -15.38 -4.78 13.54
N ALA A 180 -14.36 -4.33 12.80
CA ALA A 180 -13.01 -4.86 12.96
C ALA A 180 -12.47 -4.65 14.39
N THR A 181 -11.73 -5.63 14.89
CA THR A 181 -10.97 -5.48 16.14
C THR A 181 -9.84 -4.49 15.90
N VAL A 182 -9.72 -3.48 16.75
CA VAL A 182 -8.70 -2.43 16.61
C VAL A 182 -7.62 -2.62 17.66
N LEU A 183 -6.37 -2.81 17.21
CA LEU A 183 -5.21 -2.97 18.08
C LEU A 183 -4.24 -1.79 17.93
N ASP A 184 -3.94 -1.14 19.05
CA ASP A 184 -2.96 -0.06 19.16
C ASP A 184 -1.63 -0.63 19.65
N ALA A 185 -0.65 -0.72 18.74
CA ALA A 185 0.65 -1.31 19.02
C ALA A 185 1.67 -0.33 19.64
N GLN A 186 1.26 0.90 19.97
CA GLN A 186 2.16 1.94 20.50
C GLN A 186 2.50 1.76 21.98
N GLY A 187 1.86 0.81 22.68
CA GLY A 187 2.05 0.58 24.11
C GLY A 187 1.47 1.70 25.00
N ASN A 188 1.76 1.71 26.30
CA ASN A 188 1.10 2.57 27.32
C ASN A 188 1.70 3.98 27.51
N GLY A 189 2.05 4.69 26.43
CA GLY A 189 2.57 6.06 26.51
C GLY A 189 1.58 7.08 27.07
N PHE A 190 2.03 7.93 28.01
CA PHE A 190 1.25 9.03 28.59
C PHE A 190 0.97 10.12 27.55
N GLY A 191 -0.27 10.61 27.47
CA GLY A 191 -0.67 11.71 26.57
C GLY A 191 -0.91 11.34 25.10
N LEU A 192 -0.85 10.05 24.75
CA LEU A 192 -1.18 9.58 23.41
C LEU A 192 -2.69 9.72 23.12
N LYS A 193 -3.02 10.30 21.96
CA LYS A 193 -4.40 10.38 21.48
C LYS A 193 -4.85 8.99 21.03
N ARG A 194 -5.76 8.37 21.79
CA ARG A 194 -6.26 7.02 21.53
C ARG A 194 -7.55 7.05 20.72
N LEU A 195 -7.75 6.03 19.91
CA LEU A 195 -9.06 5.70 19.37
C LEU A 195 -9.86 4.98 20.46
N ARG A 196 -11.11 5.39 20.70
CA ARG A 196 -11.93 4.91 21.83
C ARG A 196 -12.07 3.39 21.94
N GLN A 197 -12.08 2.69 20.81
CA GLN A 197 -12.27 1.23 20.72
C GLN A 197 -10.96 0.43 20.61
N ALA A 198 -9.81 1.10 20.54
CA ALA A 198 -8.54 0.42 20.30
C ALA A 198 -8.03 -0.25 21.58
N HIS A 199 -7.74 -1.54 21.49
CA HIS A 199 -7.10 -2.30 22.55
C HIS A 199 -5.59 -2.07 22.48
N ILE A 200 -5.00 -1.61 23.58
CA ILE A 200 -3.56 -1.39 23.63
C ILE A 200 -2.87 -2.74 23.75
N VAL A 201 -1.93 -2.99 22.84
CA VAL A 201 -1.13 -4.23 22.81
C VAL A 201 0.36 -3.92 22.79
N GLN A 202 1.13 -4.85 23.31
CA GLN A 202 2.58 -4.87 23.25
C GLN A 202 3.02 -6.24 22.79
N TRP A 203 3.92 -6.30 21.81
CA TRP A 203 4.38 -7.57 21.25
C TRP A 203 4.98 -8.51 22.32
N GLN A 204 5.52 -7.96 23.41
CA GLN A 204 6.06 -8.71 24.54
C GLN A 204 5.02 -9.59 25.25
N GLN A 205 3.73 -9.25 25.18
CA GLN A 205 2.65 -10.03 25.78
C GLN A 205 2.55 -11.43 25.16
N PHE A 206 2.94 -11.54 23.88
CA PHE A 206 2.81 -12.76 23.07
C PHE A 206 4.16 -13.44 22.80
N SER A 207 5.22 -12.99 23.46
CA SER A 207 6.58 -13.48 23.26
C SER A 207 7.15 -14.08 24.53
N ARG A 208 8.14 -14.96 24.37
CA ARG A 208 8.85 -15.56 25.51
C ARG A 208 9.51 -14.45 26.34
N PRO A 209 9.42 -14.48 27.68
CA PRO A 209 9.90 -13.38 28.51
C PRO A 209 11.43 -13.38 28.70
N ASP A 210 12.06 -14.54 28.60
CA ASP A 210 13.45 -14.74 29.02
C ASP A 210 14.47 -14.62 27.88
N PRO A 211 15.59 -13.91 28.08
CA PRO A 211 16.73 -13.98 27.18
C PRO A 211 17.26 -15.42 27.06
N PRO A 212 17.77 -15.83 25.88
CA PRO A 212 17.88 -15.05 24.65
C PRO A 212 16.63 -15.09 23.76
N TYR A 213 15.57 -15.78 24.18
CA TYR A 213 14.42 -16.12 23.33
C TYR A 213 13.35 -15.03 23.24
N ARG A 214 13.64 -13.81 23.71
CA ARG A 214 12.65 -12.73 23.85
C ARG A 214 11.89 -12.36 22.58
N GLY A 215 12.48 -12.57 21.41
CA GLY A 215 11.81 -12.30 20.13
C GLY A 215 10.81 -13.39 19.70
N ASN A 216 10.97 -14.62 20.21
CA ASN A 216 10.15 -15.78 19.85
C ASN A 216 8.76 -15.68 20.46
N LEU A 217 7.74 -16.13 19.72
CA LEU A 217 6.38 -16.26 20.23
C LEU A 217 6.33 -17.23 21.41
N LEU A 218 5.36 -17.05 22.30
CA LEU A 218 5.03 -18.06 23.33
C LEU A 218 4.78 -19.42 22.67
N ASP A 219 5.14 -20.50 23.35
CA ASP A 219 4.92 -21.86 22.86
C ASP A 219 3.52 -22.39 23.22
N ASP A 220 2.86 -21.79 24.23
CA ASP A 220 1.55 -22.20 24.72
C ASP A 220 0.43 -21.54 23.88
N ASP A 221 -0.18 -22.32 22.99
CA ASP A 221 -1.27 -21.87 22.12
C ASP A 221 -2.57 -21.59 22.90
N ALA A 222 -2.78 -22.22 24.06
CA ALA A 222 -3.95 -21.96 24.89
C ALA A 222 -3.83 -20.60 25.60
N GLU A 223 -2.62 -20.25 26.06
CA GLU A 223 -2.32 -18.92 26.59
C GLU A 223 -2.51 -17.84 25.50
N LEU A 224 -1.91 -18.02 24.32
CA LEU A 224 -2.08 -17.09 23.20
C LEU A 224 -3.55 -16.94 22.79
N THR A 225 -4.30 -18.05 22.73
CA THR A 225 -5.74 -18.04 22.46
C THR A 225 -6.49 -17.19 23.48
N GLN A 226 -6.26 -17.41 24.77
CA GLN A 226 -6.93 -16.65 25.83
C GLN A 226 -6.61 -15.14 25.75
N GLN A 227 -5.34 -14.79 25.52
CA GLN A 227 -4.91 -13.40 25.41
C GLN A 227 -5.59 -12.71 24.22
N LEU A 228 -5.62 -13.36 23.04
CA LEU A 228 -6.23 -12.80 21.83
C LEU A 228 -7.76 -12.68 21.95
N GLN A 229 -8.43 -13.67 22.55
CA GLN A 229 -9.87 -13.57 22.84
C GLN A 229 -10.18 -12.42 23.80
N THR A 230 -9.35 -12.19 24.82
CA THR A 230 -9.53 -11.06 25.75
C THR A 230 -9.40 -9.69 25.07
N LEU A 231 -8.64 -9.63 23.96
CA LEU A 231 -8.51 -8.44 23.13
C LEU A 231 -9.65 -8.28 22.11
N GLY A 232 -10.64 -9.15 22.15
CA GLY A 232 -11.77 -9.13 21.22
C GLY A 232 -11.38 -9.59 19.80
N VAL A 233 -10.37 -10.47 19.65
CA VAL A 233 -10.01 -11.03 18.34
C VAL A 233 -10.97 -12.16 17.98
N PHE A 234 -11.75 -11.98 16.92
CA PHE A 234 -12.70 -12.96 16.39
C PHE A 234 -12.13 -13.66 15.16
N SER A 235 -12.57 -14.88 14.89
CA SER A 235 -12.12 -15.69 13.76
C SER A 235 -12.59 -15.15 12.41
N ASP A 236 -13.75 -14.49 12.38
CA ASP A 236 -14.41 -14.01 11.16
C ASP A 236 -14.28 -12.50 10.93
N ARG A 237 -13.91 -11.72 11.95
CA ARG A 237 -13.76 -10.26 11.87
C ARG A 237 -12.34 -9.85 11.48
N PRO A 238 -12.17 -8.77 10.68
CA PRO A 238 -10.86 -8.20 10.43
C PRO A 238 -10.20 -7.68 11.72
N VAL A 239 -8.87 -7.68 11.75
CA VAL A 239 -8.08 -7.04 12.82
C VAL A 239 -7.25 -5.94 12.19
N VAL A 240 -7.50 -4.70 12.61
CA VAL A 240 -6.78 -3.51 12.15
C VAL A 240 -5.76 -3.12 13.22
N VAL A 241 -4.49 -3.09 12.83
CA VAL A 241 -3.38 -2.76 13.72
C VAL A 241 -2.72 -1.46 13.27
N PHE A 242 -2.47 -0.54 14.19
CA PHE A 242 -1.71 0.68 13.88
C PHE A 242 -0.60 0.93 14.89
N GLY A 243 0.47 1.56 14.40
CA GLY A 243 1.63 1.96 15.19
C GLY A 243 1.89 3.46 15.11
N ASN A 244 3.15 3.86 15.31
CA ASN A 244 3.59 5.26 15.27
C ASN A 244 4.74 5.50 14.27
N PRO A 245 4.61 5.12 12.98
CA PRO A 245 5.67 5.41 12.02
C PRO A 245 5.83 6.94 11.83
N PRO A 246 7.04 7.42 11.51
CA PRO A 246 8.29 6.66 11.35
C PRO A 246 9.03 6.43 12.69
N HIS A 247 8.45 6.81 13.82
CA HIS A 247 9.10 6.83 15.13
C HIS A 247 9.07 5.48 15.88
N GLY A 248 8.26 4.52 15.43
CA GLY A 248 8.21 3.15 15.95
C GLY A 248 9.33 2.23 15.45
N TRP A 249 9.28 0.99 15.94
CA TRP A 249 10.16 -0.12 15.53
C TRP A 249 9.48 -1.10 14.55
N GLY A 250 8.24 -0.81 14.15
CA GLY A 250 7.41 -1.68 13.31
C GLY A 250 6.57 -2.66 14.14
N GLU A 251 6.16 -2.26 15.34
CA GLU A 251 5.36 -3.06 16.28
C GLU A 251 4.04 -3.53 15.65
N GLU A 252 3.38 -2.66 14.86
CA GLU A 252 2.16 -2.99 14.13
C GLU A 252 2.36 -4.14 13.14
N GLY A 253 3.47 -4.11 12.39
CA GLY A 253 3.85 -5.20 11.50
C GLY A 253 4.19 -6.47 12.27
N ARG A 254 4.82 -6.36 13.45
CA ARG A 254 5.10 -7.51 14.34
C ARG A 254 3.83 -8.18 14.85
N ILE A 255 2.79 -7.41 15.19
CA ILE A 255 1.49 -7.94 15.62
C ILE A 255 0.75 -8.57 14.44
N VAL A 256 0.73 -7.93 13.26
CA VAL A 256 0.08 -8.51 12.06
C VAL A 256 0.74 -9.81 11.63
N TRP A 257 2.07 -9.83 11.54
CA TRP A 257 2.84 -11.04 11.25
C TRP A 257 2.51 -12.18 12.23
N MET A 258 2.41 -11.85 13.53
CA MET A 258 2.06 -12.82 14.55
C MET A 258 0.65 -13.37 14.33
N LEU A 259 -0.35 -12.50 14.22
CA LEU A 259 -1.75 -12.90 14.01
C LEU A 259 -1.89 -13.82 12.80
N ARG A 260 -1.24 -13.47 11.69
CA ARG A 260 -1.20 -14.28 10.46
C ARG A 260 -0.52 -15.62 10.71
N THR A 261 0.64 -15.64 11.36
CA THR A 261 1.39 -16.86 11.71
C THR A 261 0.60 -17.79 12.63
N LEU A 262 -0.23 -17.23 13.51
CA LEU A 262 -1.10 -17.95 14.44
C LEU A 262 -2.45 -18.35 13.81
N GLY A 263 -2.69 -18.03 12.54
CA GLY A 263 -3.83 -18.52 11.77
C GLY A 263 -4.91 -17.47 11.45
N HIS A 264 -4.78 -16.22 11.89
CA HIS A 264 -5.79 -15.19 11.63
C HIS A 264 -5.63 -14.57 10.24
N PRO A 265 -6.52 -14.85 9.26
CA PRO A 265 -6.27 -14.52 7.85
C PRO A 265 -6.66 -13.07 7.49
N LYS A 266 -7.29 -12.32 8.39
CA LYS A 266 -7.81 -10.96 8.11
C LYS A 266 -7.12 -9.87 8.95
N ALA A 267 -5.88 -10.12 9.37
CA ALA A 267 -5.09 -9.12 10.10
C ALA A 267 -4.35 -8.20 9.10
N VAL A 268 -4.47 -6.89 9.28
CA VAL A 268 -3.86 -5.87 8.43
C VAL A 268 -3.25 -4.75 9.28
N MET A 269 -2.17 -4.12 8.78
CA MET A 269 -1.63 -2.89 9.38
C MET A 269 -2.03 -1.67 8.57
N VAL A 270 -2.16 -0.53 9.24
CA VAL A 270 -2.49 0.75 8.59
C VAL A 270 -1.22 1.45 8.12
N ASP A 271 -1.12 1.72 6.83
CA ASP A 271 -0.04 2.54 6.28
C ASP A 271 -0.10 3.97 6.85
N GLY A 272 1.04 4.51 7.28
CA GLY A 272 1.11 5.77 8.04
C GLY A 272 0.57 5.72 9.48
N GLY A 273 0.07 4.56 9.95
CA GLY A 273 -0.33 4.31 11.32
C GLY A 273 -1.38 5.29 11.88
N ILE A 274 -1.25 5.66 13.16
CA ILE A 274 -2.23 6.56 13.81
C ILE A 274 -2.32 7.92 13.13
N ARG A 275 -1.23 8.42 12.54
CA ARG A 275 -1.20 9.74 11.91
C ARG A 275 -2.09 9.78 10.69
N ALA A 276 -2.06 8.71 9.88
CA ALA A 276 -2.94 8.56 8.73
C ALA A 276 -4.41 8.47 9.15
N LEU A 277 -4.73 7.68 10.18
CA LEU A 277 -6.10 7.57 10.72
C LEU A 277 -6.65 8.91 11.23
N LEU A 278 -5.81 9.71 11.91
CA LEU A 278 -6.21 11.02 12.42
C LEU A 278 -6.33 12.06 11.29
N ALA A 279 -5.50 11.96 10.25
CA ALA A 279 -5.55 12.85 9.09
C ALA A 279 -6.78 12.58 8.21
N ALA A 280 -7.24 11.32 8.14
CA ALA A 280 -8.46 10.91 7.46
C ALA A 280 -9.76 11.19 8.26
N ASP A 281 -9.67 12.01 9.32
CA ASP A 281 -10.78 12.44 10.18
C ASP A 281 -11.67 11.29 10.66
N ILE A 282 -11.06 10.24 11.23
CA ILE A 282 -11.80 9.11 11.80
C ILE A 282 -12.88 9.59 12.79
N ASN A 283 -14.13 9.55 12.35
CA ASN A 283 -15.27 10.03 13.13
C ASN A 283 -15.57 9.05 14.27
N GLN A 284 -15.05 9.38 15.46
CA GLN A 284 -15.23 8.56 16.65
C GLN A 284 -16.68 8.45 17.15
N GLU A 285 -17.65 9.17 16.55
CA GLU A 285 -19.08 9.05 16.84
C GLU A 285 -19.79 8.05 15.91
N GLN A 286 -19.24 7.80 14.71
CA GLN A 286 -19.75 6.82 13.75
C GLN A 286 -19.19 5.42 13.98
N ILE A 287 -18.15 5.33 14.78
CA ILE A 287 -17.62 4.07 15.28
C ILE A 287 -18.66 3.43 16.21
N PRO A 288 -19.15 2.21 15.93
CA PRO A 288 -20.06 1.51 16.83
C PRO A 288 -19.44 1.40 18.22
N THR A 289 -20.19 1.76 19.27
CA THR A 289 -19.80 1.37 20.63
C THR A 289 -20.06 -0.13 20.74
N LEU A 290 -19.04 -0.92 20.46
CA LEU A 290 -19.08 -2.36 20.67
C LEU A 290 -18.97 -2.63 22.17
N GLU A 291 -19.89 -3.42 22.72
CA GLU A 291 -19.67 -3.99 24.06
C GLU A 291 -18.35 -4.78 24.02
N GLN A 292 -17.56 -4.67 25.08
CA GLN A 292 -16.30 -5.38 25.16
C GLN A 292 -16.59 -6.88 25.33
N GLU A 293 -16.74 -7.56 24.21
CA GLU A 293 -16.93 -8.99 24.12
C GLU A 293 -15.58 -9.69 23.99
N ASN A 294 -15.45 -10.84 24.65
CA ASN A 294 -14.36 -11.73 24.34
C ASN A 294 -14.54 -12.25 22.92
N GLY A 295 -13.46 -12.23 22.15
CA GLY A 295 -13.39 -12.84 20.83
C GLY A 295 -13.51 -14.36 20.89
N ASP A 296 -13.63 -14.99 19.72
CA ASP A 296 -13.73 -16.44 19.55
C ASP A 296 -12.53 -17.07 18.83
N PHE A 297 -11.50 -16.27 18.48
CA PHE A 297 -10.33 -16.76 17.76
C PHE A 297 -9.61 -17.84 18.55
N VAL A 298 -9.23 -18.92 17.87
CA VAL A 298 -8.42 -20.02 18.40
C VAL A 298 -7.13 -20.09 17.61
N VAL A 299 -6.00 -20.14 18.31
CA VAL A 299 -4.69 -20.24 17.67
C VAL A 299 -4.57 -21.57 16.93
N GLU A 300 -4.29 -21.47 15.63
CA GLU A 300 -3.97 -22.59 14.76
C GLU A 300 -2.68 -22.23 14.01
N ARG A 301 -1.54 -22.64 14.57
CA ARG A 301 -0.25 -22.46 13.87
C ARG A 301 -0.35 -23.17 12.54
N LEU A 302 -0.16 -22.42 11.45
CA LEU A 302 -0.12 -22.97 10.11
C LEU A 302 1.05 -23.96 10.02
N ALA A 303 0.76 -25.24 10.26
CA ALA A 303 1.69 -26.34 10.17
C ALA A 303 2.03 -26.59 8.70
N ARG A 304 3.27 -27.01 8.44
CA ARG A 304 3.72 -27.53 7.14
C ARG A 304 2.63 -28.36 6.49
N GLY A 305 2.34 -28.07 5.21
CA GLY A 305 1.25 -28.61 4.41
C GLY A 305 0.43 -29.74 5.06
N HIS A 306 -0.80 -29.43 5.47
CA HIS A 306 -1.82 -30.47 5.55
C HIS A 306 -1.99 -31.02 4.13
N THR A 307 -1.49 -32.23 3.92
CA THR A 307 -2.13 -33.13 2.96
C THR A 307 -3.59 -33.17 3.38
N SER A 308 -4.46 -32.65 2.52
CA SER A 308 -5.90 -32.84 2.62
C SER A 308 -6.16 -34.33 2.75
N GLN A 309 -6.36 -34.81 3.98
CA GLN A 309 -7.24 -35.95 4.16
C GLN A 309 -8.63 -35.43 3.86
N LEU A 310 -9.02 -35.60 2.60
CA LEU A 310 -10.42 -35.54 2.19
C LEU A 310 -11.26 -36.29 3.22
N PRO A 311 -12.47 -35.81 3.54
CA PRO A 311 -13.37 -36.53 4.43
C PRO A 311 -13.53 -37.94 3.89
N GLN A 312 -13.31 -38.95 4.75
CA GLN A 312 -13.56 -40.34 4.42
C GLN A 312 -15.05 -40.50 4.10
N SER A 313 -15.40 -40.35 2.82
CA SER A 313 -16.64 -40.84 2.27
C SER A 313 -16.44 -42.31 1.97
N THR A 314 -17.22 -43.14 2.66
CA THR A 314 -17.35 -44.56 2.45
C THR A 314 -17.89 -44.82 1.05
N ILE A 315 -17.00 -45.11 0.09
CA ILE A 315 -17.36 -45.67 -1.21
C ILE A 315 -16.80 -47.09 -1.27
N SER A 316 -17.70 -48.06 -1.49
CA SER A 316 -17.39 -49.49 -1.60
C SER A 316 -16.60 -49.79 -2.89
N PRO A 317 -15.66 -50.75 -2.87
CA PRO A 317 -14.83 -51.07 -4.02
C PRO A 317 -15.56 -52.01 -4.98
N SER A 318 -16.38 -51.47 -5.89
CA SER A 318 -16.91 -52.25 -7.01
C SER A 318 -17.41 -51.39 -8.17
N GLU A 319 -16.58 -50.50 -8.73
CA GLU A 319 -16.80 -49.92 -10.07
C GLU A 319 -15.57 -49.12 -10.54
N LEU A 320 -14.71 -49.74 -11.34
CA LEU A 320 -13.68 -49.05 -12.14
C LEU A 320 -14.03 -49.27 -13.62
N PRO A 321 -14.33 -48.22 -14.40
CA PRO A 321 -14.31 -48.31 -15.85
C PRO A 321 -12.92 -47.99 -16.39
N SER A 322 -12.46 -48.85 -17.28
CA SER A 322 -11.28 -48.72 -18.14
C SER A 322 -11.39 -47.50 -19.08
N GLY A 323 -10.40 -46.60 -19.07
CA GLY A 323 -10.33 -45.48 -20.02
C GLY A 323 -8.95 -44.81 -20.11
N SER A 324 -8.29 -45.06 -21.26
CA SER A 324 -7.30 -44.26 -22.01
C SER A 324 -6.35 -43.26 -21.32
N LEU A 325 -5.04 -43.52 -21.47
CA LEU A 325 -3.93 -42.57 -21.30
C LEU A 325 -3.93 -41.52 -22.42
N SER A 326 -4.61 -40.39 -22.23
CA SER A 326 -4.50 -39.25 -23.17
C SER A 326 -4.59 -37.83 -22.57
N ASP A 327 -4.63 -37.66 -21.25
CA ASP A 327 -4.67 -36.32 -20.63
C ASP A 327 -3.42 -36.04 -19.78
N ILE A 328 -2.24 -36.07 -20.42
CA ILE A 328 -1.01 -35.51 -19.84
C ILE A 328 -0.72 -34.18 -20.56
N SER A 329 -1.52 -33.16 -20.26
CA SER A 329 -1.24 -31.77 -20.65
C SER A 329 -1.72 -30.75 -19.61
N GLN A 330 -1.53 -31.06 -18.33
CA GLN A 330 -1.54 -30.05 -17.28
C GLN A 330 -0.24 -30.16 -16.49
N ALA A 331 0.78 -29.49 -17.00
CA ALA A 331 1.94 -29.12 -16.21
C ALA A 331 1.44 -28.19 -15.08
N THR A 332 1.30 -28.79 -13.90
CA THR A 332 1.49 -28.21 -12.57
C THR A 332 1.44 -26.68 -12.50
N SER A 333 0.25 -26.13 -12.21
CA SER A 333 0.18 -24.87 -11.46
C SER A 333 0.95 -25.04 -10.15
N PRO A 334 1.65 -24.00 -9.64
CA PRO A 334 2.23 -24.02 -8.31
C PRO A 334 1.10 -23.94 -7.27
N SER A 335 0.41 -25.05 -7.07
CA SER A 335 -0.59 -25.22 -6.02
C SER A 335 0.12 -25.52 -4.71
N HIS A 336 -0.13 -24.65 -3.72
CA HIS A 336 0.37 -24.65 -2.34
C HIS A 336 1.73 -23.97 -2.15
N LEU A 337 1.70 -22.65 -2.03
CA LEU A 337 2.72 -21.95 -1.24
C LEU A 337 2.73 -22.57 0.16
N ASP A 338 3.88 -23.10 0.59
CA ASP A 338 4.14 -23.46 1.97
C ASP A 338 4.12 -22.14 2.79
N THR A 339 2.94 -21.67 3.19
CA THR A 339 2.69 -20.33 3.78
C THR A 339 3.14 -20.23 5.24
N HIS A 340 4.34 -20.71 5.56
CA HIS A 340 4.89 -20.57 6.89
C HIS A 340 5.72 -19.29 6.97
N TRP A 341 5.15 -18.20 7.50
CA TRP A 341 5.80 -16.88 7.59
C TRP A 341 6.89 -16.77 8.67
N GLN A 342 7.28 -17.88 9.30
CA GLN A 342 8.34 -17.90 10.31
C GLN A 342 9.40 -18.96 10.00
N ILE A 343 10.59 -18.80 10.56
CA ILE A 343 11.65 -19.80 10.53
C ILE A 343 12.39 -19.81 11.86
N GLN A 344 12.72 -20.99 12.38
CA GLN A 344 13.42 -21.17 13.64
C GLN A 344 14.94 -21.15 13.46
N GLN A 345 15.69 -20.83 14.52
CA GLN A 345 17.15 -20.71 14.51
C GLN A 345 17.85 -21.90 13.82
N HIS A 346 17.46 -23.13 14.17
CA HIS A 346 18.06 -24.35 13.63
C HIS A 346 17.76 -24.55 12.14
N GLN A 347 16.60 -24.08 11.66
CA GLN A 347 16.22 -24.15 10.24
C GLN A 347 17.01 -23.13 9.43
N LEU A 348 17.16 -21.90 9.94
CA LEU A 348 18.01 -20.89 9.30
C LEU A 348 19.47 -21.36 9.23
N ARG A 349 20.00 -21.95 10.30
CA ARG A 349 21.34 -22.57 10.28
C ARG A 349 21.44 -23.69 9.24
N ALA A 350 20.41 -24.52 9.10
CA ALA A 350 20.41 -25.57 8.10
C ALA A 350 20.49 -25.00 6.67
N LEU A 351 19.81 -23.89 6.38
CA LEU A 351 19.91 -23.19 5.09
C LEU A 351 21.35 -22.72 4.79
N LEU A 352 22.03 -22.14 5.77
CA LEU A 352 23.44 -21.71 5.61
C LEU A 352 24.41 -22.88 5.38
N ASN A 353 24.12 -24.06 5.92
CA ASN A 353 24.97 -25.23 5.77
C ASN A 353 24.73 -25.98 4.45
N LEU A 354 23.54 -25.86 3.86
CA LEU A 354 23.21 -26.46 2.55
C LEU A 354 23.91 -25.74 1.39
N GLU A 355 24.35 -24.49 1.57
CA GLU A 355 25.25 -23.82 0.62
C GLU A 355 26.70 -24.36 0.68
N ASN A 356 27.05 -25.13 1.73
CA ASN A 356 28.40 -25.64 1.96
C ASN A 356 28.55 -27.15 1.72
N SER A 357 27.48 -27.86 1.34
CA SER A 357 27.57 -29.24 0.88
C SER A 357 27.56 -29.29 -0.64
N GLU A 358 28.65 -29.75 -1.26
CA GLU A 358 28.69 -30.23 -2.65
C GLU A 358 27.75 -31.45 -2.81
N SER A 359 26.44 -31.22 -2.77
CA SER A 359 25.43 -32.23 -3.05
C SER A 359 24.73 -31.88 -4.36
N ASP A 360 24.88 -32.76 -5.35
CA ASP A 360 24.23 -32.81 -6.67
C ASP A 360 22.67 -32.90 -6.61
N GLN A 361 22.02 -32.19 -5.68
CA GLN A 361 20.57 -32.03 -5.66
C GLN A 361 20.20 -30.70 -6.33
N PRO A 362 19.59 -30.72 -7.54
CA PRO A 362 19.38 -29.53 -8.37
C PRO A 362 18.35 -28.52 -7.83
N ASP A 363 17.76 -28.75 -6.66
CA ASP A 363 16.58 -28.00 -6.18
C ASP A 363 16.78 -27.24 -4.85
N ILE A 364 18.01 -26.96 -4.40
CA ILE A 364 18.26 -26.15 -3.18
C ILE A 364 18.58 -24.68 -3.50
N VAL A 365 17.53 -24.02 -3.99
CA VAL A 365 16.95 -22.68 -3.77
C VAL A 365 17.86 -21.48 -3.38
N ASN A 366 17.97 -20.54 -4.33
CA ASN A 366 18.30 -19.11 -4.19
C ASN A 366 17.60 -18.44 -2.98
N THR A 367 18.17 -18.56 -1.78
CA THR A 367 17.63 -17.95 -0.55
C THR A 367 18.46 -16.75 -0.14
N VAL A 368 17.84 -15.57 -0.06
CA VAL A 368 18.48 -14.35 0.43
C VAL A 368 18.14 -14.13 1.90
N ILE A 369 19.18 -13.93 2.71
CA ILE A 369 19.02 -13.56 4.13
C ILE A 369 19.12 -12.05 4.24
N ILE A 370 18.12 -11.43 4.86
CA ILE A 370 18.04 -9.97 5.04
C ILE A 370 18.23 -9.63 6.52
N ASP A 371 19.25 -8.82 6.79
CA ASP A 371 19.43 -8.12 8.06
C ASP A 371 18.73 -6.77 8.01
N THR A 372 17.63 -6.61 8.76
CA THR A 372 16.81 -5.38 8.72
C THR A 372 17.26 -4.32 9.73
N ARG A 373 18.44 -4.49 10.33
CA ARG A 373 19.00 -3.57 11.34
C ARG A 373 19.67 -2.36 10.71
N GLU A 374 20.04 -1.39 11.54
CA GLU A 374 20.84 -0.25 11.08
C GLU A 374 22.23 -0.72 10.60
N PRO A 375 22.88 -0.01 9.66
CA PRO A 375 24.22 -0.37 9.17
C PRO A 375 25.24 -0.61 10.30
N ARG A 376 25.22 0.23 11.34
CA ARG A 376 26.12 0.11 12.49
C ARG A 376 25.94 -1.22 13.26
N GLU A 377 24.72 -1.75 13.32
CA GLU A 377 24.42 -3.03 13.97
C GLU A 377 24.89 -4.21 13.10
N TYR A 378 24.72 -4.08 11.78
CA TYR A 378 25.22 -5.03 10.79
C TYR A 378 26.77 -5.11 10.80
N GLU A 379 27.44 -3.97 10.93
CA GLU A 379 28.90 -3.86 11.11
C GLU A 379 29.40 -4.42 12.45
N GLY A 380 28.48 -4.67 13.38
CA GLY A 380 28.72 -5.45 14.59
C GLY A 380 28.59 -4.70 15.91
N GLN A 381 28.02 -3.49 15.91
CA GLN A 381 27.57 -2.87 17.16
C GLN A 381 26.41 -3.67 17.78
N THR A 382 26.37 -3.72 19.11
CA THR A 382 25.37 -4.46 19.89
C THR A 382 24.59 -3.54 20.84
N PRO A 383 23.88 -2.51 20.33
CA PRO A 383 23.23 -1.50 21.16
C PRO A 383 22.07 -2.02 22.00
N TYR A 384 21.56 -3.23 21.72
CA TYR A 384 20.35 -3.76 22.33
C TYR A 384 20.61 -5.05 23.13
N GLY A 385 21.86 -5.28 23.53
CA GLY A 385 22.24 -6.39 24.39
C GLY A 385 22.44 -7.72 23.66
N GLU A 386 22.72 -7.68 22.36
CA GLU A 386 23.26 -8.84 21.63
C GLU A 386 24.59 -9.28 22.27
N GLN A 387 24.81 -10.59 22.42
CA GLN A 387 25.99 -11.12 23.14
C GLN A 387 27.28 -11.08 22.31
N ARG A 388 27.13 -11.10 20.98
CA ARG A 388 28.21 -11.08 20.00
C ARG A 388 27.84 -10.13 18.86
N GLY A 389 28.80 -9.33 18.42
CA GLY A 389 28.67 -8.41 17.29
C GLY A 389 28.85 -9.10 15.94
N GLY A 390 28.20 -8.55 14.92
CA GLY A 390 28.28 -8.96 13.52
C GLY A 390 26.88 -9.18 12.94
N HIS A 391 26.83 -9.85 11.79
CA HIS A 391 25.61 -10.27 11.11
C HIS A 391 25.66 -11.77 10.75
N VAL A 392 24.51 -12.36 10.44
CA VAL A 392 24.45 -13.74 9.94
C VAL A 392 25.24 -13.82 8.63
N PRO A 393 26.18 -14.76 8.45
CA PRO A 393 26.99 -14.84 7.23
C PRO A 393 26.14 -14.92 5.96
N GLY A 394 26.55 -14.18 4.92
CA GLY A 394 25.82 -14.10 3.65
C GLY A 394 24.60 -13.18 3.66
N ALA A 395 24.21 -12.62 4.81
CA ALA A 395 23.09 -11.69 4.88
C ALA A 395 23.40 -10.37 4.15
N VAL A 396 22.39 -9.79 3.49
CA VAL A 396 22.43 -8.42 2.98
C VAL A 396 21.78 -7.47 3.99
N ASN A 397 22.27 -6.24 4.11
CA ASN A 397 21.66 -5.24 4.98
C ASN A 397 20.62 -4.41 4.21
N LEU A 398 19.35 -4.48 4.64
CA LEU A 398 18.27 -3.63 4.16
C LEU A 398 17.54 -3.03 5.35
N TYR A 399 17.89 -1.80 5.71
CA TYR A 399 17.32 -1.17 6.89
C TYR A 399 15.81 -0.93 6.68
N PHE A 400 14.99 -1.43 7.61
CA PHE A 400 13.53 -1.44 7.40
C PHE A 400 12.92 -0.04 7.19
N LYS A 401 13.51 1.01 7.78
CA LYS A 401 13.02 2.39 7.59
C LYS A 401 13.31 2.95 6.21
N ASP A 402 14.18 2.32 5.43
CA ASP A 402 14.43 2.76 4.05
C ASP A 402 13.19 2.55 3.16
N PHE A 403 12.23 1.73 3.60
CA PHE A 403 10.93 1.51 2.96
C PHE A 403 9.88 2.56 3.35
N LEU A 404 10.18 3.46 4.29
CA LEU A 404 9.27 4.51 4.75
C LEU A 404 9.71 5.88 4.25
N ASP A 405 8.75 6.76 3.97
CA ASP A 405 9.01 8.18 3.78
C ASP A 405 9.20 8.91 5.12
N GLU A 406 9.53 10.20 5.07
CA GLU A 406 9.72 11.03 6.27
C GLU A 406 8.43 11.21 7.09
N SER A 407 7.27 10.99 6.46
CA SER A 407 5.96 11.02 7.11
C SER A 407 5.55 9.65 7.66
N GLY A 408 6.35 8.60 7.52
CA GLY A 408 6.04 7.26 8.00
C GLY A 408 5.03 6.49 7.15
N TYR A 409 4.73 6.94 5.94
CA TYR A 409 4.05 6.12 4.94
C TYR A 409 5.05 5.21 4.24
N LEU A 410 4.57 4.11 3.68
CA LEU A 410 5.36 3.32 2.75
C LEU A 410 5.72 4.17 1.54
N LYS A 411 7.00 4.08 1.13
CA LYS A 411 7.40 4.58 -0.18
C LYS A 411 6.62 3.87 -1.28
N PRO A 412 6.45 4.49 -2.46
CA PRO A 412 5.83 3.85 -3.61
C PRO A 412 6.42 2.46 -3.85
N GLN A 413 5.56 1.50 -4.21
CA GLN A 413 5.97 0.10 -4.39
C GLN A 413 7.15 -0.02 -5.36
N SER A 414 7.22 0.81 -6.41
CA SER A 414 8.34 0.86 -7.36
C SER A 414 9.70 1.16 -6.71
N GLU A 415 9.73 2.06 -5.73
CA GLU A 415 10.94 2.39 -4.97
C GLU A 415 11.32 1.26 -4.02
N ALA A 416 10.35 0.71 -3.28
CA ALA A 416 10.56 -0.44 -2.41
C ALA A 416 11.10 -1.66 -3.19
N LEU A 417 10.56 -1.90 -4.39
CA LEU A 417 11.03 -2.95 -5.29
C LEU A 417 12.44 -2.67 -5.82
N THR A 418 12.82 -1.40 -5.97
CA THR A 418 14.18 -1.03 -6.38
C THR A 418 15.19 -1.36 -5.29
N LEU A 419 14.86 -1.10 -4.01
CA LEU A 419 15.72 -1.46 -2.87
C LEU A 419 16.04 -2.95 -2.84
N VAL A 420 15.04 -3.82 -2.99
CA VAL A 420 15.27 -5.28 -2.95
C VAL A 420 16.00 -5.77 -4.21
N LYS A 421 15.68 -5.23 -5.40
CA LYS A 421 16.35 -5.60 -6.67
C LYS A 421 17.85 -5.31 -6.67
N GLN A 422 18.29 -4.25 -5.99
CA GLN A 422 19.72 -3.92 -5.86
C GLN A 422 20.53 -5.03 -5.18
N HIS A 423 19.88 -5.90 -4.40
CA HIS A 423 20.48 -7.06 -3.76
C HIS A 423 20.18 -8.39 -4.48
N GLY A 424 19.75 -8.34 -5.74
CA GLY A 424 19.47 -9.53 -6.54
C GLY A 424 18.18 -10.27 -6.14
N ILE A 425 17.33 -9.66 -5.32
CA ILE A 425 16.07 -10.26 -4.89
C ILE A 425 15.02 -10.09 -6.00
N THR A 426 14.51 -11.21 -6.47
CA THR A 426 13.45 -11.35 -7.47
C THR A 426 12.18 -11.96 -6.86
N PRO A 427 11.01 -11.91 -7.51
CA PRO A 427 9.77 -12.47 -6.96
C PRO A 427 9.84 -13.98 -6.64
N ASP A 428 10.71 -14.73 -7.32
CA ASP A 428 10.99 -16.16 -7.11
C ASP A 428 12.07 -16.43 -6.05
N THR A 429 12.69 -15.39 -5.49
CA THR A 429 13.66 -15.53 -4.40
C THR A 429 12.97 -15.92 -3.10
N SER A 430 13.49 -16.96 -2.43
CA SER A 430 13.11 -17.29 -1.05
C SER A 430 13.82 -16.33 -0.10
N ILE A 431 13.12 -15.71 0.84
CA ILE A 431 13.68 -14.69 1.71
C ILE A 431 13.56 -15.09 3.18
N VAL A 432 14.62 -14.86 3.96
CA VAL A 432 14.57 -14.91 5.42
C VAL A 432 15.01 -13.56 5.97
N ALA A 433 14.13 -12.87 6.72
CA ALA A 433 14.47 -11.62 7.39
C ALA A 433 14.69 -11.82 8.89
N TYR A 434 15.68 -11.11 9.44
CA TYR A 434 15.92 -11.03 10.88
C TYR A 434 16.34 -9.63 11.30
N CYS A 435 16.25 -9.34 12.60
CA CYS A 435 16.76 -8.10 13.17
C CYS A 435 17.43 -8.34 14.53
N THR A 436 17.18 -7.50 15.53
CA THR A 436 17.64 -7.74 16.91
C THR A 436 16.76 -8.76 17.63
N GLY A 437 15.44 -8.55 17.62
CA GLY A 437 14.47 -9.33 18.40
C GLY A 437 13.18 -9.63 17.65
N GLY A 438 13.24 -9.70 16.32
CA GLY A 438 12.11 -10.12 15.48
C GLY A 438 11.05 -9.05 15.15
N ILE A 439 11.17 -7.81 15.64
CA ILE A 439 10.17 -6.74 15.40
C ILE A 439 10.28 -6.15 13.99
N ARG A 440 11.43 -5.55 13.67
CA ARG A 440 11.69 -4.89 12.37
C ARG A 440 11.60 -5.87 11.20
N SER A 441 12.06 -7.09 11.40
CA SER A 441 12.01 -8.16 10.40
C SER A 441 10.62 -8.73 10.18
N ALA A 442 9.78 -8.78 11.22
CA ALA A 442 8.36 -9.12 11.05
C ALA A 442 7.63 -8.05 10.25
N TRP A 443 7.90 -6.77 10.51
CA TRP A 443 7.35 -5.67 9.72
C TRP A 443 7.76 -5.77 8.24
N LEU A 444 9.04 -6.02 7.95
CA LEU A 444 9.46 -6.23 6.55
C LEU A 444 8.83 -7.48 5.93
N THR A 445 8.59 -8.53 6.72
CA THR A 445 7.87 -9.73 6.29
C THR A 445 6.45 -9.38 5.84
N VAL A 446 5.73 -8.52 6.59
CA VAL A 446 4.41 -8.01 6.20
C VAL A 446 4.47 -7.27 4.86
N VAL A 447 5.41 -6.34 4.71
CA VAL A 447 5.56 -5.53 3.48
C VAL A 447 5.88 -6.37 2.26
N LEU A 448 6.88 -7.24 2.34
CA LEU A 448 7.27 -8.04 1.17
C LEU A 448 6.25 -9.14 0.87
N THR A 449 5.56 -9.69 1.88
CA THR A 449 4.42 -10.61 1.63
C THR A 449 3.29 -9.88 0.91
N HIS A 450 2.97 -8.65 1.31
CA HIS A 450 1.97 -7.81 0.64
C HIS A 450 2.31 -7.56 -0.84
N TYR A 451 3.60 -7.42 -1.15
CA TYR A 451 4.11 -7.29 -2.52
C TYR A 451 4.28 -8.61 -3.27
N GLY A 452 3.91 -9.74 -2.67
CA GLY A 452 3.90 -11.05 -3.31
C GLY A 452 5.21 -11.84 -3.22
N PHE A 453 6.16 -11.43 -2.38
CA PHE A 453 7.40 -12.18 -2.15
C PHE A 453 7.22 -13.32 -1.15
N GLN A 454 8.02 -14.36 -1.31
CA GLN A 454 8.12 -15.46 -0.36
C GLN A 454 9.12 -15.12 0.75
N ILE A 455 8.64 -14.56 1.85
CA ILE A 455 9.47 -14.12 2.97
C ILE A 455 9.06 -14.79 4.29
N ARG A 456 10.06 -15.14 5.10
CA ARG A 456 9.90 -15.67 6.45
C ARG A 456 10.64 -14.81 7.46
N ASN A 457 10.02 -14.54 8.60
CA ASN A 457 10.66 -13.89 9.73
C ASN A 457 11.40 -14.91 10.58
N TYR A 458 12.63 -14.61 11.00
CA TYR A 458 13.33 -15.30 12.08
C TYR A 458 13.14 -14.51 13.40
N PRO A 459 12.12 -14.85 14.22
CA PRO A 459 11.73 -14.01 15.35
C PRO A 459 12.78 -13.95 16.47
N GLY A 460 13.52 -15.03 16.72
CA GLY A 460 14.59 -15.04 17.71
C GLY A 460 15.76 -14.12 17.35
N SER A 461 15.99 -13.91 16.05
CA SER A 461 16.85 -12.84 15.53
C SER A 461 18.26 -12.83 16.17
N MET A 462 18.94 -11.68 16.23
CA MET A 462 20.29 -11.58 16.80
C MET A 462 20.36 -11.85 18.30
N TRP A 463 19.30 -11.61 19.08
CA TRP A 463 19.28 -12.03 20.49
C TRP A 463 19.51 -13.53 20.65
N GLU A 464 18.80 -14.35 19.86
CA GLU A 464 18.96 -15.81 19.88
C GLU A 464 20.24 -16.28 19.16
N TRP A 465 20.54 -15.73 17.98
CA TRP A 465 21.72 -16.13 17.19
C TRP A 465 23.04 -15.83 17.90
N SER A 466 23.19 -14.61 18.43
CA SER A 466 24.43 -14.19 19.08
C SER A 466 24.68 -14.89 20.42
N ALA A 467 23.63 -15.36 21.09
CA ALA A 467 23.75 -16.09 22.36
C ALA A 467 24.18 -17.56 22.20
N ALA A 468 24.01 -18.13 21.01
CA ALA A 468 24.38 -19.52 20.75
C ALA A 468 25.90 -19.70 20.52
N PRO A 469 26.45 -20.93 20.65
CA PRO A 469 27.88 -21.17 20.53
C PRO A 469 28.45 -20.74 19.17
N ALA A 470 29.54 -19.96 19.19
CA ALA A 470 30.07 -19.32 17.97
C ALA A 470 30.49 -20.28 16.85
N HIS A 471 30.97 -21.48 17.20
CA HIS A 471 31.33 -22.49 16.21
C HIS A 471 30.11 -23.10 15.49
N GLN A 472 28.91 -22.98 16.04
CA GLN A 472 27.66 -23.46 15.43
C GLN A 472 26.84 -22.34 14.79
N TYR A 473 26.97 -21.12 15.31
CA TYR A 473 26.24 -19.94 14.88
C TYR A 473 27.25 -18.80 14.64
N PRO A 474 27.99 -18.86 13.51
CA PRO A 474 28.98 -17.86 13.17
C PRO A 474 28.32 -16.50 12.93
N LEU A 475 29.11 -15.45 13.10
CA LEU A 475 28.77 -14.09 12.70
C LEU A 475 29.87 -13.59 11.77
N ALA A 476 29.49 -12.87 10.73
CA ALA A 476 30.38 -12.14 9.86
C ALA A 476 30.49 -10.68 10.30
N THR A 477 31.60 -10.05 9.95
CA THR A 477 31.82 -8.61 10.02
C THR A 477 32.34 -8.17 8.64
N PRO A 478 32.10 -6.91 8.22
CA PRO A 478 32.62 -6.37 6.96
C PRO A 478 34.14 -6.54 6.79
#